data_AF-A0A7C6S004-F1
#
_entry.id   AF-A0A7C6S004-F1
#
_cell.length_a   1.000
_cell.length_b   1.000
_cell.length_c   1.000
_cell.angle_alpha   90.00
_cell.angle_beta   90.00
_cell.angle_gamma   90.00
#
_symmetry.space_group_name_H-M   'P 1'
#
loop_
_entity.id
_entity.type
_entity.pdbx_description
1 polymer ?
#
loop_
_entity_poly.entity_id
_entity_poly.type
_entity_poly.pdbx_seq_one_letter_code
_entity_poly.pdbx_strand_id
1 'polypeptide(L)' 'MAGVNIRQNCLEIHRDNQEGQYRFETFLRRGDTVCPLARPDHVIAVADLLP' A
#
# COMPACT_ATOMS: atom_id res chain seq x y z
N MET A 1 0.41 1.57 -7.51
CA MET A 1 -0.47 0.37 -7.36
C MET A 1 -0.05 -0.32 -6.06
N ALA A 2 -0.98 -0.83 -5.24
CA ALA A 2 -0.65 -1.49 -3.98
C ALA A 2 -0.82 -3.02 -4.12
N GLY A 3 0.15 -3.79 -3.62
CA GLY A 3 0.13 -5.26 -3.63
C GLY A 3 0.02 -5.80 -2.20
N VAL A 4 -0.71 -6.91 -2.01
CA VAL A 4 -0.81 -7.60 -0.71
C VAL A 4 0.18 -8.76 -0.68
N ASN A 5 1.13 -8.73 0.26
CA ASN A 5 2.03 -9.86 0.49
C ASN A 5 1.52 -10.72 1.65
N ILE A 6 0.78 -11.77 1.30
CA ILE A 6 0.13 -12.68 2.25
C ILE A 6 1.18 -13.45 3.08
N ARG A 7 2.37 -13.75 2.52
CA ARG A 7 3.41 -14.49 3.25
C ARG A 7 4.01 -13.71 4.41
N GLN A 8 4.05 -12.38 4.29
CA GLN A 8 4.61 -11.49 5.32
C GLN A 8 3.54 -10.72 6.09
N ASN A 9 2.26 -10.94 5.76
CA ASN A 9 1.12 -10.24 6.35
C ASN A 9 1.29 -8.71 6.34
N CYS A 10 1.76 -8.19 5.19
CA CYS A 10 2.05 -6.78 4.99
C CYS A 10 1.53 -6.30 3.63
N LEU A 11 1.31 -5.01 3.53
CA LEU A 11 0.92 -4.31 2.33
C LEU A 11 2.16 -3.64 1.72
N GLU A 12 2.42 -3.92 0.45
CA GLU A 12 3.52 -3.33 -0.31
C GLU A 12 3.00 -2.12 -1.11
N ILE A 13 3.56 -0.95 -0.84
CA ILE A 13 3.13 0.29 -1.47
C ILE A 13 4.09 0.68 -2.59
N HIS A 14 3.56 0.77 -3.80
CA HIS A 14 4.26 1.37 -4.93
C HIS A 14 3.53 2.64 -5.36
N ARG A 15 4.22 3.77 -5.23
CA ARG A 15 3.76 5.08 -5.71
C ARG A 15 4.72 5.55 -6.79
N ASP A 16 4.14 6.26 -7.74
CA ASP A 16 4.78 6.73 -8.97
C ASP A 16 4.83 5.72 -10.13
N ASN A 17 4.66 6.29 -11.32
CA ASN A 17 4.67 5.64 -12.62
C ASN A 17 5.53 6.50 -13.56
N GLN A 18 6.74 6.85 -13.12
CA GLN A 18 7.72 7.46 -14.01
C GLN A 18 8.18 6.36 -14.97
N GLU A 19 7.78 6.50 -16.24
CA GLU A 19 8.28 5.67 -17.35
C GLU A 19 8.08 4.15 -17.19
N GLY A 20 6.93 3.73 -16.65
CA GLY A 20 6.55 2.32 -16.61
C GLY A 20 7.26 1.47 -15.56
N GLN A 21 8.00 2.10 -14.63
CA GLN A 21 8.56 1.43 -13.47
C GLN A 21 7.81 1.84 -12.19
N TYR A 22 7.23 0.85 -11.52
CA TYR A 22 6.64 1.03 -10.19
C TYR A 22 7.75 1.09 -9.16
N ARG A 23 7.99 2.27 -8.57
CA ARG A 23 8.95 2.40 -7.47
C ARG A 23 8.31 1.92 -6.17
N PHE A 24 8.95 0.95 -5.53
CA PHE A 24 8.61 0.54 -4.16
C PHE A 24 8.93 1.70 -3.21
N GLU A 25 7.95 2.08 -2.38
CA GLU A 25 8.16 3.08 -1.33
C GLU A 25 8.38 2.43 0.03
N THR A 26 7.45 1.57 0.45
CA THR A 26 7.46 1.05 1.83
C THR A 26 6.55 -0.17 2.02
N PHE A 27 6.78 -0.88 3.13
CA PHE A 27 5.90 -1.92 3.64
C PHE A 27 5.06 -1.38 4.79
N LEU A 28 3.77 -1.64 4.76
CA LEU A 28 2.84 -1.32 5.84
C LEU A 28 2.33 -2.60 6.50
N ARG A 29 2.15 -2.56 7.82
CA ARG A 29 1.68 -3.67 8.65
C ARG A 29 0.28 -3.37 9.19
N ARG A 30 -0.35 -4.35 9.84
CA ARG A 30 -1.73 -4.24 10.36
C ARG A 30 -2.02 -3.00 11.21
N GLY A 31 -1.03 -2.46 11.94
CA GLY A 31 -1.19 -1.26 12.76
C GLY A 31 -1.11 0.07 11.99
N ASP A 32 -0.74 0.03 10.72
CA ASP A 32 -0.54 1.20 9.89
C ASP A 32 -1.82 1.55 9.11
N THR A 33 -1.79 2.74 8.51
CA THR A 33 -2.84 3.23 7.61
C THR A 33 -2.25 3.64 6.28
N VAL A 34 -3.05 3.52 5.22
CA VAL A 34 -2.68 3.97 3.87
C VAL A 34 -3.75 4.88 3.29
N CYS A 35 -3.31 5.93 2.60
CA CYS A 35 -4.18 6.76 1.75
C CYS A 35 -3.94 6.40 0.28
N PRO A 36 -4.99 6.04 -0.48
CA PRO A 36 -4.89 5.87 -1.92
C PRO A 36 -4.49 7.19 -2.60
N LEU A 37 -3.58 7.14 -3.56
CA LEU A 37 -3.16 8.33 -4.32
C LEU A 37 -4.35 9.04 -5.02
N ALA A 38 -5.33 8.28 -5.50
CA ALA A 38 -6.51 8.83 -6.15
C ALA A 38 -7.46 9.55 -5.18
N ARG A 39 -7.33 9.31 -3.86
CA ARG A 39 -8.16 9.87 -2.80
C ARG A 39 -7.31 10.07 -1.55
N PRO A 40 -6.45 11.10 -1.51
CA PRO A 40 -5.50 11.31 -0.41
C PRO A 40 -6.19 11.56 0.94
N ASP A 41 -7.42 12.05 0.93
CA ASP A 41 -8.23 12.29 2.13
C ASP A 41 -8.88 11.02 2.69
N HIS A 42 -8.79 9.88 1.98
CA HIS A 42 -9.40 8.64 2.39
C HIS A 42 -8.37 7.73 3.05
N VAL A 43 -8.46 7.59 4.37
CA VAL A 43 -7.57 6.76 5.18
C VAL A 43 -8.16 5.36 5.30
N ILE A 44 -7.37 4.34 4.95
CA ILE A 44 -7.73 2.93 5.08
C ILE A 44 -6.80 2.27 6.10
N ALA A 45 -7.36 1.55 7.07
CA ALA A 45 -6.55 0.74 7.98
C ALA A 45 -6.00 -0.47 7.22
N VAL A 46 -4.70 -0.74 7.37
CA VAL A 46 -4.06 -1.86 6.65
C VAL A 46 -4.60 -3.21 7.14
N ALA A 47 -5.05 -3.30 8.39
CA ALA A 47 -5.73 -4.47 8.92
C ALA A 47 -6.95 -4.90 8.10
N ASP A 48 -7.69 -3.96 7.50
CA ASP A 48 -8.89 -4.24 6.71
C ASP A 48 -8.55 -4.76 5.29
N LEU A 49 -7.30 -4.59 4.86
CA LEU A 49 -6.81 -4.99 3.53
C LEU A 49 -6.05 -6.32 3.55
N LEU A 50 -5.72 -6.82 4.73
CA LEU A 50 -5.01 -8.08 4.93
C LEU A 50 -6.02 -9.20 5.24
N PRO A 51 -5.74 -10.44 4.81
CA PRO A 51 -6.55 -11.59 5.19
C PRO A 51 -6.50 -11.89 6.70
#